data_AF-A0A0D8XHD8-F1
#
_entry.id   AF-A0A0D8XHD8-F1
#
_cell.length_a   1.000
_cell.length_b   1.000
_cell.length_c   1.000
_cell.angle_alpha   90.00
_cell.angle_beta   90.00
_cell.angle_gamma   90.00
#
_symmetry.space_group_name_H-M   'P 1'
#
loop_
_entity.id
_entity.type
_entity.pdbx_description
1 polymer ?
#
loop_
_entity_poly.entity_id
_entity_poly.type
_entity_poly.pdbx_seq_one_letter_code
_entity_poly.pdbx_strand_id
1 'polypeptide(L)'
;MEAMAFKDKVALQPADCACFFNSSAPCKIVLPLSILCLRTILNSLPSREAVVPDPDLTKACGYSADLKQHEVGRLVAFVELLKESKLGEYFHSIVDIGAGMGHLSRILSMYITSCSIIAVEGNNDLVEKSVLLDERFRRSYTPYVTPKHHCEYLPSGSRETYIAELYNSAKTLLIGLHACGDLSSSILRLFINSQNVSGVILFGCCYHKLSVANRDQLVDSNKISGFPLSSTYRMIRFSRSALDLACHGNESFADHLLTKCYRAVLEYLIANNGNEEIRCLRSSLAISSVTRSNGLDFEEYVKLALSKYPEVMNAICSQIANDNKAKELVSSVDKEWRHLLVVHCLRLLFAPLIEHILIRDRVEFLKEHGHTDSNARMGTMDEKRYSIGKFGLEDRNENGERLEELF
;
A
#
# COMPACT_ATOMS: atom_id res chain seq x y z
N MET A 1 11.23 37.96 26.83
CA MET A 1 9.77 37.88 26.92
C MET A 1 9.42 36.41 27.07
N GLU A 2 8.91 36.09 28.24
CA GLU A 2 8.73 34.75 28.78
C GLU A 2 7.94 33.85 27.84
N ALA A 3 8.44 32.63 27.65
CA ALA A 3 7.69 31.52 27.09
C ALA A 3 6.46 31.32 27.98
N MET A 4 5.30 31.74 27.46
CA MET A 4 4.02 31.59 28.12
C MET A 4 3.85 30.14 28.58
N ALA A 5 3.68 30.01 29.89
CA ALA A 5 3.34 28.78 30.54
C ALA A 5 2.05 28.21 29.93
N PHE A 6 2.17 27.07 29.23
CA PHE A 6 1.08 26.11 29.08
C PHE A 6 0.84 25.46 30.44
N LYS A 7 0.30 26.23 31.40
CA LYS A 7 0.07 25.78 32.78
C LYS A 7 -1.32 25.22 33.04
N ASP A 8 -2.20 25.24 32.05
CA ASP A 8 -3.40 24.41 32.05
C ASP A 8 -3.22 23.33 31.00
N LYS A 9 -3.12 22.06 31.44
CA LYS A 9 -3.14 20.90 30.54
C LYS A 9 -4.51 20.84 29.88
N VAL A 10 -4.72 21.59 28.81
CA VAL A 10 -5.80 21.33 27.87
C VAL A 10 -5.53 19.94 27.34
N ALA A 11 -6.29 18.96 27.83
CA ALA A 11 -6.19 17.60 27.36
C ALA A 11 -6.64 17.60 25.90
N LEU A 12 -5.67 17.59 24.97
CA LEU A 12 -5.91 17.46 23.54
C LEU A 12 -6.81 16.25 23.29
N GLN A 13 -8.03 16.51 22.82
CA GLN A 13 -8.95 15.47 22.44
C GLN A 13 -8.68 15.03 21.00
N PRO A 14 -9.02 13.79 20.62
CA PRO A 14 -8.95 13.36 19.22
C PRO A 14 -9.65 14.32 18.25
N ALA A 15 -10.78 14.91 18.67
CA ALA A 15 -11.51 15.92 17.92
C ALA A 15 -10.69 17.20 17.64
N ASP A 16 -9.79 17.59 18.56
CA ASP A 16 -8.92 18.76 18.39
C ASP A 16 -7.81 18.48 17.37
N CYS A 17 -7.44 17.21 17.17
CA CYS A 17 -6.46 16.79 16.17
C CYS A 17 -7.08 16.63 14.76
N ALA A 18 -8.42 16.57 14.65
CA ALA A 18 -9.10 16.47 13.35
C ALA A 18 -8.80 17.67 12.45
N CYS A 19 -8.52 18.84 13.04
CA CYS A 19 -8.13 20.03 12.32
C CYS A 19 -6.79 19.89 11.58
N PHE A 20 -5.93 18.92 11.91
CA PHE A 20 -4.70 18.71 11.14
C PHE A 20 -5.01 18.17 9.74
N PHE A 21 -6.07 17.38 9.59
CA PHE A 21 -6.39 16.67 8.35
C PHE A 21 -7.56 17.28 7.58
N ASN A 22 -8.55 17.85 8.27
CA ASN A 22 -9.74 18.38 7.63
C ASN A 22 -9.78 19.90 7.75
N SER A 23 -9.71 20.64 6.61
CA SER A 23 -9.83 22.11 6.53
C SER A 23 -11.08 22.65 7.21
N SER A 24 -12.17 21.90 7.14
CA SER A 24 -13.50 22.27 7.61
C SER A 24 -13.73 21.95 9.08
N ALA A 25 -12.82 21.19 9.73
CA ALA A 25 -12.93 20.90 11.14
C ALA A 25 -12.58 22.14 12.00
N PRO A 26 -13.40 22.50 12.99
CA PRO A 26 -13.14 23.65 13.85
C PRO A 26 -11.86 23.44 14.64
N CYS A 27 -10.93 24.39 14.54
CA CYS A 27 -9.68 24.37 15.30
C CYS A 27 -9.89 25.12 16.63
N LYS A 28 -9.81 24.40 17.75
CA LYS A 28 -9.98 24.98 19.09
C LYS A 28 -8.68 25.55 19.69
N ILE A 29 -7.57 25.42 18.98
CA ILE A 29 -6.22 25.82 19.41
C ILE A 29 -5.51 26.61 18.32
N VAL A 30 -4.58 27.49 18.68
CA VAL A 30 -3.75 28.20 17.70
C VAL A 30 -2.58 27.30 17.32
N LEU A 31 -2.45 26.96 16.04
CA LEU A 31 -1.35 26.15 15.53
C LEU A 31 -0.15 27.01 15.12
N PRO A 32 1.08 26.52 15.26
CA PRO A 32 2.27 27.15 14.68
C PRO A 32 2.11 27.39 13.17
N LEU A 33 2.61 28.56 12.70
CA LEU A 33 2.51 28.95 11.30
C LEU A 33 3.09 27.91 10.34
N SER A 34 4.19 27.24 10.71
CA SER A 34 4.79 26.17 9.91
C SER A 34 3.85 24.99 9.69
N ILE A 35 3.04 24.62 10.69
CA ILE A 35 2.05 23.54 10.58
C ILE A 35 0.89 23.97 9.68
N LEU A 36 0.45 25.23 9.80
CA LEU A 36 -0.58 25.78 8.92
C LEU A 36 -0.11 25.81 7.47
N CYS A 37 1.10 26.30 7.20
CA CYS A 37 1.70 26.29 5.86
C CYS A 37 1.83 24.87 5.30
N LEU A 38 2.29 23.91 6.12
CA LEU A 38 2.37 22.51 5.70
C LEU A 38 0.98 21.97 5.33
N ARG A 39 -0.04 22.17 6.16
CA ARG A 39 -1.42 21.78 5.86
C ARG A 39 -1.92 22.42 4.57
N THR A 40 -1.65 23.70 4.34
CA THR A 40 -2.00 24.39 3.09
C THR A 40 -1.34 23.75 1.87
N ILE A 41 -0.06 23.38 1.97
CA ILE A 41 0.66 22.68 0.90
C ILE A 41 0.05 21.29 0.68
N LEU A 42 -0.29 20.55 1.73
CA LEU A 42 -0.87 19.21 1.61
C LEU A 42 -2.24 19.24 0.95
N ASN A 43 -3.04 20.28 1.21
CA ASN A 43 -4.35 20.47 0.56
C ASN A 43 -4.24 20.78 -0.94
N SER A 44 -3.06 21.16 -1.45
CA SER A 44 -2.84 21.32 -2.90
C SER A 44 -2.33 20.05 -3.57
N LEU A 45 -1.97 19.02 -2.80
CA LEU A 45 -1.60 17.71 -3.33
C LEU A 45 -2.85 16.91 -3.71
N PRO A 46 -2.75 15.95 -4.65
CA PRO A 46 -3.84 15.02 -4.94
C PRO A 46 -4.33 14.29 -3.68
N SER A 47 -5.64 14.10 -3.56
CA SER A 47 -6.25 13.40 -2.42
C SER A 47 -5.77 11.95 -2.33
N ARG A 48 -5.44 11.50 -1.12
CA ARG A 48 -5.17 10.09 -0.79
C ARG A 48 -6.40 9.36 -0.25
N GLU A 49 -7.57 9.98 -0.30
CA GLU A 49 -8.82 9.32 0.13
C GLU A 49 -8.97 8.02 -0.66
N ALA A 50 -9.18 6.92 0.06
CA ALA A 50 -9.60 5.69 -0.57
C ALA A 50 -10.92 6.03 -1.27
N VAL A 51 -10.92 5.94 -2.58
CA VAL A 51 -12.12 6.23 -3.35
C VAL A 51 -13.14 5.18 -2.96
N VAL A 52 -14.16 5.62 -2.21
CA VAL A 52 -15.21 4.77 -1.67
C VAL A 52 -15.95 4.17 -2.86
N PRO A 53 -16.07 2.84 -2.95
CA PRO A 53 -16.73 2.23 -4.09
C PRO A 53 -18.15 2.79 -4.24
N ASP A 54 -18.54 3.12 -5.47
CA ASP A 54 -19.95 3.24 -5.79
C ASP A 54 -20.64 1.92 -5.41
N PRO A 55 -21.61 1.93 -4.47
CA PRO A 55 -22.30 0.72 -4.01
C PRO A 55 -22.98 -0.04 -5.15
N ASP A 56 -23.39 0.68 -6.20
CA ASP A 56 -24.06 0.08 -7.36
C ASP A 56 -23.04 -0.59 -8.31
N LEU A 57 -21.81 -0.05 -8.45
CA LEU A 57 -20.71 -0.72 -9.19
C LEU A 57 -20.20 -1.97 -8.46
N THR A 58 -20.09 -1.91 -7.14
CA THR A 58 -19.64 -3.06 -6.32
C THR A 58 -20.59 -4.24 -6.45
N LYS A 59 -21.90 -3.94 -6.50
CA LYS A 59 -22.96 -4.92 -6.64
C LYS A 59 -23.15 -5.40 -8.07
N ALA A 60 -22.94 -4.54 -9.08
CA ALA A 60 -23.02 -4.93 -10.49
C ALA A 60 -21.87 -5.88 -10.90
N CYS A 61 -20.67 -5.72 -10.31
CA CYS A 61 -19.49 -6.49 -10.68
C CYS A 61 -19.36 -7.85 -9.97
N GLY A 62 -20.35 -8.27 -9.17
CA GLY A 62 -20.34 -9.60 -8.52
C GLY A 62 -19.22 -9.84 -7.50
N TYR A 63 -18.66 -8.77 -6.94
CA TYR A 63 -17.52 -8.81 -6.02
C TYR A 63 -17.99 -8.66 -4.57
N SER A 64 -17.61 -9.60 -3.69
CA SER A 64 -17.81 -9.47 -2.24
C SER A 64 -16.85 -8.42 -1.69
N ALA A 65 -17.33 -7.61 -0.75
CA ALA A 65 -16.67 -6.39 -0.28
C ALA A 65 -15.30 -6.61 0.38
N ASP A 66 -14.24 -6.67 -0.42
CA ASP A 66 -12.84 -6.61 0.01
C ASP A 66 -12.06 -5.61 -0.86
N LEU A 67 -11.24 -4.75 -0.21
CA LEU A 67 -10.47 -3.66 -0.84
C LEU A 67 -9.70 -4.08 -2.11
N LYS A 68 -9.20 -5.33 -2.14
CA LYS A 68 -8.48 -5.92 -3.27
C LYS A 68 -9.32 -6.08 -4.53
N GLN A 69 -10.62 -6.35 -4.37
CA GLN A 69 -11.54 -6.58 -5.50
C GLN A 69 -11.86 -5.25 -6.22
N HIS A 70 -11.88 -4.15 -5.47
CA HIS A 70 -12.13 -2.81 -6.01
C HIS A 70 -10.97 -2.27 -6.86
N GLU A 71 -9.73 -2.47 -6.43
CA GLU A 71 -8.55 -2.04 -7.20
C GLU A 71 -8.43 -2.81 -8.53
N VAL A 72 -8.67 -4.12 -8.50
CA VAL A 72 -8.67 -4.97 -9.71
C VAL A 72 -9.79 -4.54 -10.66
N GLY A 73 -11.03 -4.39 -10.18
CA GLY A 73 -12.16 -4.01 -11.03
C GLY A 73 -11.96 -2.67 -11.73
N ARG A 74 -11.51 -1.64 -11.00
CA ARG A 74 -11.26 -0.32 -11.61
C ARG A 74 -10.10 -0.33 -12.60
N LEU A 75 -9.06 -1.12 -12.33
CA LEU A 75 -7.94 -1.26 -13.26
C LEU A 75 -8.36 -1.98 -14.55
N VAL A 76 -9.16 -3.05 -14.43
CA VAL A 76 -9.72 -3.75 -15.61
C VAL A 76 -10.57 -2.81 -16.44
N ALA A 77 -11.51 -2.08 -15.81
CA ALA A 77 -12.33 -1.09 -16.50
C ALA A 77 -11.49 0.00 -17.19
N PHE A 78 -10.41 0.46 -16.55
CA PHE A 78 -9.49 1.41 -17.17
C PHE A 78 -8.79 0.81 -18.40
N VAL A 79 -8.37 -0.45 -18.34
CA VAL A 79 -7.75 -1.15 -19.47
C VAL A 79 -8.76 -1.39 -20.60
N GLU A 80 -10.01 -1.72 -20.30
CA GLU A 80 -11.10 -1.80 -21.29
C GLU A 80 -11.27 -0.47 -22.02
N LEU A 81 -11.37 0.64 -21.27
CA LEU A 81 -11.45 1.98 -21.87
C LEU A 81 -10.22 2.31 -22.73
N LEU A 82 -9.02 1.87 -22.33
CA LEU A 82 -7.82 2.01 -23.17
C LEU A 82 -7.95 1.20 -24.46
N LYS A 83 -8.48 -0.02 -24.41
CA LYS A 83 -8.69 -0.88 -25.58
C LYS A 83 -9.76 -0.36 -26.54
N GLU A 84 -10.81 0.26 -26.03
CA GLU A 84 -11.86 0.89 -26.85
C GLU A 84 -11.40 2.21 -27.48
N SER A 85 -10.39 2.85 -26.90
CA SER A 85 -9.79 4.07 -27.44
C SER A 85 -8.82 3.79 -28.60
N LYS A 86 -8.38 4.84 -29.29
CA LYS A 86 -7.29 4.76 -30.30
C LYS A 86 -5.99 4.17 -29.74
N LEU A 87 -5.78 4.19 -28.42
CA LEU A 87 -4.61 3.58 -27.78
C LEU A 87 -4.67 2.05 -27.79
N GLY A 88 -5.86 1.46 -27.97
CA GLY A 88 -6.06 0.01 -27.98
C GLY A 88 -5.35 -0.72 -29.10
N GLU A 89 -5.11 -0.04 -30.23
CA GLU A 89 -4.34 -0.57 -31.36
C GLU A 89 -2.82 -0.64 -31.07
N TYR A 90 -2.37 0.08 -30.04
CA TYR A 90 -0.95 0.14 -29.68
C TYR A 90 -0.50 -0.98 -28.76
N PHE A 91 -1.39 -1.90 -28.34
CA PHE A 91 -0.96 -3.08 -27.58
C PHE A 91 -1.87 -4.29 -27.78
N HIS A 92 -1.23 -5.46 -27.86
CA HIS A 92 -1.82 -6.78 -28.12
C HIS A 92 -1.46 -7.79 -27.04
N SER A 93 -0.61 -7.40 -26.08
CA SER A 93 -0.28 -8.18 -24.90
C SER A 93 -0.32 -7.29 -23.66
N ILE A 94 -0.67 -7.89 -22.53
CA ILE A 94 -0.61 -7.27 -21.21
C ILE A 94 0.27 -8.15 -20.33
N VAL A 95 1.29 -7.56 -19.72
CA VAL A 95 2.18 -8.24 -18.78
C VAL A 95 1.94 -7.67 -17.38
N ASP A 96 1.39 -8.49 -16.51
CA ASP A 96 1.18 -8.23 -15.08
C ASP A 96 2.44 -8.65 -14.31
N ILE A 97 3.25 -7.68 -13.88
CA ILE A 97 4.53 -7.91 -13.20
C ILE A 97 4.34 -7.80 -11.69
N GLY A 98 4.75 -8.85 -10.97
CA GLY A 98 4.45 -9.01 -9.56
C GLY A 98 3.03 -9.54 -9.35
N ALA A 99 2.58 -10.45 -10.22
CA ALA A 99 1.19 -10.91 -10.29
C ALA A 99 0.73 -11.67 -9.04
N GLY A 100 1.65 -12.13 -8.17
CA GLY A 100 1.34 -12.92 -6.99
C GLY A 100 0.58 -14.19 -7.36
N MET A 101 -0.66 -14.32 -6.88
CA MET A 101 -1.54 -15.47 -7.19
C MET A 101 -2.38 -15.27 -8.46
N GLY A 102 -2.04 -14.28 -9.31
CA GLY A 102 -2.62 -14.09 -10.64
C GLY A 102 -4.07 -13.61 -10.65
N HIS A 103 -4.58 -12.98 -9.59
CA HIS A 103 -5.98 -12.51 -9.53
C HIS A 103 -6.29 -11.47 -10.63
N LEU A 104 -5.48 -10.42 -10.73
CA LEU A 104 -5.64 -9.40 -11.77
C LEU A 104 -5.52 -10.02 -13.17
N SER A 105 -4.46 -10.79 -13.41
CA SER A 105 -4.24 -11.52 -14.67
C SER A 105 -5.43 -12.37 -15.09
N ARG A 106 -6.07 -13.09 -14.16
CA ARG A 106 -7.27 -13.89 -14.43
C ARG A 106 -8.44 -13.04 -14.92
N ILE A 107 -8.74 -11.95 -14.22
CA ILE A 107 -9.83 -11.05 -14.57
C ILE A 107 -9.54 -10.34 -15.89
N LEU A 108 -8.32 -9.84 -16.10
CA LEU A 108 -7.90 -9.26 -17.39
C LEU A 108 -8.11 -10.24 -18.55
N SER A 109 -7.88 -11.53 -18.36
CA SER A 109 -8.06 -12.54 -19.41
C SER A 109 -9.53 -12.80 -19.76
N MET A 110 -10.45 -12.55 -18.83
CA MET A 110 -11.89 -12.63 -19.10
C MET A 110 -12.39 -11.45 -19.91
N TYR A 111 -12.01 -10.23 -19.50
CA TYR A 111 -12.57 -9.00 -20.06
C TYR A 111 -11.80 -8.52 -21.29
N ILE A 112 -10.47 -8.71 -21.32
CA ILE A 112 -9.59 -8.23 -22.40
C ILE A 112 -9.20 -9.37 -23.34
N THR A 113 -10.20 -10.02 -23.94
CA THR A 113 -10.01 -11.19 -24.82
C THR A 113 -9.20 -10.90 -26.09
N SER A 114 -9.06 -9.62 -26.47
CA SER A 114 -8.24 -9.18 -27.61
C SER A 114 -6.73 -9.11 -27.33
N CYS A 115 -6.29 -9.39 -26.10
CA CYS A 115 -4.88 -9.35 -25.71
C CYS A 115 -4.40 -10.70 -25.15
N SER A 116 -3.12 -11.02 -25.40
CA SER A 116 -2.43 -12.10 -24.67
C SER A 116 -2.07 -11.63 -23.27
N ILE A 117 -2.61 -12.29 -22.24
CA ILE A 117 -2.32 -11.98 -20.83
C ILE A 117 -1.17 -12.84 -20.31
N ILE A 118 -0.18 -12.18 -19.70
CA ILE A 118 1.05 -12.78 -19.18
C ILE A 118 1.21 -12.35 -17.73
N ALA A 119 1.35 -13.30 -16.82
CA ALA A 119 1.58 -13.09 -15.40
C ALA A 119 3.04 -13.41 -15.07
N VAL A 120 3.77 -12.45 -14.50
CA VAL A 120 5.16 -12.60 -14.08
C VAL A 120 5.25 -12.48 -12.57
N GLU A 121 5.78 -13.50 -11.91
CA GLU A 121 5.94 -13.55 -10.46
C GLU A 121 7.28 -14.22 -10.11
N GLY A 122 8.01 -13.68 -9.12
CA GLY A 122 9.33 -14.20 -8.75
C GLY A 122 9.29 -15.38 -7.78
N ASN A 123 8.14 -15.63 -7.14
CA ASN A 123 7.95 -16.74 -6.21
C ASN A 123 7.21 -17.93 -6.88
N ASN A 124 7.93 -19.04 -7.07
CA ASN A 124 7.40 -20.24 -7.70
C ASN A 124 6.16 -20.82 -6.98
N ASP A 125 6.10 -20.77 -5.64
CA ASP A 125 4.94 -21.27 -4.89
C ASP A 125 3.67 -20.47 -5.19
N LEU A 126 3.81 -19.16 -5.47
CA LEU A 126 2.69 -18.30 -5.87
C LEU A 126 2.26 -18.58 -7.31
N VAL A 127 3.24 -18.82 -8.20
CA VAL A 127 2.99 -19.24 -9.59
C VAL A 127 2.24 -20.56 -9.65
N GLU A 128 2.68 -21.58 -8.90
CA GLU A 128 2.00 -22.88 -8.84
C GLU A 128 0.57 -22.75 -8.32
N LYS A 129 0.38 -21.97 -7.25
CA LYS A 129 -0.98 -21.67 -6.74
C LYS A 129 -1.84 -20.94 -7.78
N SER A 130 -1.26 -20.02 -8.53
CA SER A 130 -1.95 -19.28 -9.60
C SER A 130 -2.44 -20.23 -10.69
N VAL A 131 -1.60 -21.16 -11.15
CA VAL A 131 -1.96 -22.18 -12.15
C VAL A 131 -3.10 -23.09 -11.65
N LEU A 132 -3.04 -23.54 -10.38
CA LEU A 132 -4.12 -24.34 -9.77
C LEU A 132 -5.45 -23.57 -9.71
N LEU A 133 -5.39 -22.26 -9.42
CA LEU A 133 -6.58 -21.41 -9.41
C LEU A 133 -7.17 -21.26 -10.82
N ASP A 134 -6.34 -21.15 -11.85
CA ASP A 134 -6.81 -21.09 -13.23
C ASP A 134 -7.52 -22.38 -13.67
N GLU A 135 -7.07 -23.54 -13.20
CA GLU A 135 -7.77 -24.80 -13.45
C GLU A 135 -9.16 -24.83 -12.84
N ARG A 136 -9.29 -24.34 -11.61
CA ARG A 136 -10.60 -24.20 -10.96
C ARG A 136 -11.46 -23.19 -11.72
N PHE A 137 -10.88 -22.07 -12.12
CA PHE A 137 -11.55 -20.99 -12.82
C PHE A 137 -12.10 -21.45 -14.18
N ARG A 138 -11.29 -22.14 -14.98
CA ARG A 138 -11.67 -22.65 -16.31
C ARG A 138 -12.86 -23.61 -16.28
N ARG A 139 -13.09 -24.33 -15.17
CA ARG A 139 -14.25 -25.22 -15.01
C ARG A 139 -15.55 -24.44 -14.86
N SER A 140 -15.48 -23.23 -14.32
CA SER A 140 -16.63 -22.39 -14.01
C SER A 140 -16.91 -21.33 -15.08
N TYR A 141 -15.91 -21.00 -15.91
CA TYR A 141 -15.97 -19.90 -16.87
C TYR A 141 -15.46 -20.35 -18.24
N THR A 142 -16.34 -20.37 -19.24
CA THR A 142 -16.01 -20.67 -20.64
C THR A 142 -16.74 -19.71 -21.59
N PRO A 143 -16.07 -19.16 -22.62
CA PRO A 143 -14.67 -19.34 -22.98
C PRO A 143 -13.74 -18.55 -22.05
N TYR A 144 -12.70 -19.21 -21.52
CA TYR A 144 -11.67 -18.59 -20.70
C TYR A 144 -10.29 -18.99 -21.23
N VAL A 145 -9.51 -17.99 -21.64
CA VAL A 145 -8.11 -18.19 -22.01
C VAL A 145 -7.28 -18.08 -20.75
N THR A 146 -6.51 -19.12 -20.44
CA THR A 146 -5.63 -19.12 -19.27
C THR A 146 -4.45 -18.17 -19.48
N PRO A 147 -4.17 -17.24 -18.55
CA PRO A 147 -2.96 -16.41 -18.58
C PRO A 147 -1.69 -17.26 -18.67
N LYS A 148 -0.67 -16.75 -19.36
CA LYS A 148 0.64 -17.39 -19.39
C LYS A 148 1.41 -17.02 -18.12
N HIS A 149 1.71 -17.98 -17.26
CA HIS A 149 2.47 -17.75 -16.03
C HIS A 149 3.96 -17.97 -16.25
N HIS A 150 4.77 -17.04 -15.77
CA HIS A 150 6.22 -17.10 -15.82
C HIS A 150 6.81 -16.82 -14.44
N CYS A 151 7.66 -17.75 -13.97
CA CYS A 151 8.39 -17.59 -12.73
C CYS A 151 9.70 -16.85 -13.00
N GLU A 152 9.69 -15.51 -12.92
CA GLU A 152 10.85 -14.67 -13.21
C GLU A 152 10.92 -13.52 -12.20
N TYR A 153 12.12 -13.28 -11.65
CA TYR A 153 12.36 -12.14 -10.78
C TYR A 153 12.91 -10.96 -11.59
N LEU A 154 12.28 -9.79 -11.47
CA LEU A 154 12.73 -8.58 -12.17
C LEU A 154 13.75 -7.79 -11.32
N PRO A 155 15.06 -7.81 -11.63
CA PRO A 155 16.07 -7.07 -10.86
C PRO A 155 16.01 -5.55 -11.03
N SER A 156 16.57 -4.79 -10.09
CA SER A 156 16.60 -3.31 -10.09
C SER A 156 17.27 -2.64 -11.31
N GLY A 157 18.01 -3.42 -12.11
CA GLY A 157 18.70 -2.99 -13.34
C GLY A 157 18.19 -3.65 -14.62
N SER A 158 16.98 -4.20 -14.59
CA SER A 158 16.41 -4.99 -15.70
C SER A 158 16.46 -4.27 -17.03
N ARG A 159 16.93 -4.99 -18.06
CA ARG A 159 16.86 -4.62 -19.47
C ARG A 159 15.72 -5.37 -20.15
N GLU A 160 15.32 -4.92 -21.34
CA GLU A 160 14.27 -5.55 -22.16
C GLU A 160 14.44 -7.07 -22.30
N THR A 161 15.69 -7.56 -22.34
CA THR A 161 16.03 -8.98 -22.48
C THR A 161 15.37 -9.91 -21.46
N TYR A 162 14.98 -9.43 -20.28
CA TYR A 162 14.36 -10.28 -19.25
C TYR A 162 12.91 -10.68 -19.58
N ILE A 163 12.18 -9.86 -20.33
CA ILE A 163 10.76 -10.12 -20.62
C ILE A 163 10.40 -10.03 -22.10
N ALA A 164 11.33 -9.64 -22.98
CA ALA A 164 11.11 -9.48 -24.41
C ALA A 164 10.57 -10.75 -25.09
N GLU A 165 11.07 -11.90 -24.66
CA GLU A 165 10.65 -13.20 -25.16
C GLU A 165 9.20 -13.53 -24.79
N LEU A 166 8.71 -13.01 -23.65
CA LEU A 166 7.38 -13.33 -23.13
C LEU A 166 6.28 -12.83 -24.07
N TYR A 167 6.45 -11.63 -24.62
CA TYR A 167 5.48 -11.02 -25.53
C TYR A 167 5.84 -11.16 -27.01
N ASN A 168 6.90 -11.91 -27.37
CA ASN A 168 7.25 -12.24 -28.76
C ASN A 168 7.24 -11.03 -29.73
N SER A 169 7.87 -9.92 -29.33
CA SER A 169 7.85 -8.64 -30.08
C SER A 169 6.46 -7.98 -30.27
N ALA A 170 5.40 -8.51 -29.67
CA ALA A 170 4.11 -7.84 -29.65
C ALA A 170 4.19 -6.52 -28.89
N LYS A 171 3.46 -5.53 -29.37
CA LYS A 171 3.29 -4.29 -28.64
C LYS A 171 2.55 -4.56 -27.32
N THR A 172 3.09 -4.08 -26.21
CA THR A 172 2.75 -4.58 -24.87
C THR A 172 2.44 -3.46 -23.89
N LEU A 173 1.45 -3.68 -23.04
CA LEU A 173 1.15 -2.86 -21.86
C LEU A 173 1.72 -3.54 -20.62
N LEU A 174 2.58 -2.86 -19.87
CA LEU A 174 3.03 -3.34 -18.56
C LEU A 174 2.09 -2.87 -17.46
N ILE A 175 1.75 -3.76 -16.54
CA ILE A 175 0.96 -3.46 -15.35
C ILE A 175 1.73 -3.96 -14.13
N GLY A 176 1.79 -3.15 -13.09
CA GLY A 176 2.29 -3.55 -11.78
C GLY A 176 1.33 -3.11 -10.69
N LEU A 177 0.35 -3.97 -10.37
CA LEU A 177 -0.57 -3.76 -9.26
C LEU A 177 0.14 -4.17 -7.96
N HIS A 178 0.34 -3.21 -7.06
CA HIS A 178 1.20 -3.34 -5.88
C HIS A 178 2.69 -3.56 -6.21
N ALA A 179 3.24 -2.78 -7.14
CA ALA A 179 4.67 -2.79 -7.47
C ALA A 179 5.55 -2.27 -6.30
N CYS A 180 5.76 -3.12 -5.29
CA CYS A 180 6.39 -2.81 -4.01
C CYS A 180 7.91 -2.60 -4.11
N GLY A 181 8.47 -1.77 -3.22
CA GLY A 181 9.90 -1.50 -3.17
C GLY A 181 10.48 -1.10 -4.54
N ASP A 182 11.58 -1.73 -4.93
CA ASP A 182 12.28 -1.46 -6.19
C ASP A 182 11.52 -1.92 -7.44
N LEU A 183 10.45 -2.70 -7.32
CA LEU A 183 9.75 -3.26 -8.48
C LEU A 183 9.18 -2.17 -9.39
N SER A 184 8.54 -1.14 -8.81
CA SER A 184 8.08 0.04 -9.57
C SER A 184 9.20 0.68 -10.40
N SER A 185 10.39 0.84 -9.80
CA SER A 185 11.53 1.46 -10.48
C SER A 185 12.10 0.57 -11.58
N SER A 186 12.08 -0.74 -11.37
CA SER A 186 12.53 -1.74 -12.33
C SER A 186 11.63 -1.78 -13.56
N ILE A 187 10.30 -1.73 -13.36
CA ILE A 187 9.33 -1.68 -14.45
C ILE A 187 9.47 -0.39 -15.26
N LEU A 188 9.73 0.76 -14.62
CA LEU A 188 9.98 2.02 -15.34
C LEU A 188 11.27 1.98 -16.16
N ARG A 189 12.35 1.41 -15.62
CA ARG A 189 13.60 1.21 -16.38
C ARG A 189 13.37 0.28 -17.56
N LEU A 190 12.62 -0.79 -17.36
CA LEU A 190 12.23 -1.71 -18.41
C LEU A 190 11.43 -1.00 -19.50
N PHE A 191 10.40 -0.22 -19.13
CA PHE A 191 9.61 0.57 -20.07
C PHE A 191 10.47 1.47 -20.97
N ILE A 192 11.40 2.23 -20.37
CA ILE A 192 12.29 3.13 -21.12
C ILE A 192 13.26 2.38 -22.04
N ASN A 193 13.69 1.18 -21.63
CA ASN A 193 14.65 0.39 -22.41
C ASN A 193 14.00 -0.59 -23.39
N SER A 194 12.66 -0.59 -23.51
CA SER A 194 11.93 -1.53 -24.35
C SER A 194 11.20 -0.87 -25.50
N GLN A 195 11.52 -1.25 -26.74
CA GLN A 195 10.87 -0.68 -27.93
C GLN A 195 9.45 -1.21 -28.15
N ASN A 196 9.14 -2.39 -27.61
CA ASN A 196 7.86 -3.06 -27.78
C ASN A 196 6.88 -2.78 -26.64
N VAL A 197 7.29 -2.07 -25.59
CA VAL A 197 6.38 -1.65 -24.54
C VAL A 197 5.77 -0.31 -24.93
N SER A 198 4.46 -0.30 -25.14
CA SER A 198 3.70 0.89 -25.58
C SER A 198 3.16 1.71 -24.42
N GLY A 199 3.07 1.13 -23.23
CA GLY A 199 2.55 1.80 -22.05
C GLY A 199 2.86 1.06 -20.77
N VAL A 200 2.68 1.77 -19.65
CA VAL A 200 2.92 1.27 -18.31
C VAL A 200 1.87 1.82 -17.34
N ILE A 201 1.32 0.96 -16.49
CA ILE A 201 0.39 1.31 -15.41
C ILE A 201 0.99 0.78 -14.10
N LEU A 202 1.22 1.65 -13.12
CA LEU A 202 1.93 1.30 -11.88
C LEU A 202 1.19 1.80 -10.65
N PHE A 203 1.03 0.89 -9.68
CA PHE A 203 0.49 1.17 -8.36
C PHE A 203 1.53 0.80 -7.30
N GLY A 204 2.33 1.79 -6.88
CA GLY A 204 3.27 1.60 -5.77
C GLY A 204 2.55 1.73 -4.43
N CYS A 205 2.76 0.78 -3.51
CA CYS A 205 2.12 0.81 -2.18
C CYS A 205 3.08 0.60 -1.00
N CYS A 206 4.18 -0.15 -1.19
CA CYS A 206 5.13 -0.48 -0.12
C CYS A 206 6.52 0.14 -0.37
N TYR A 207 6.68 1.43 -0.05
CA TYR A 207 7.95 2.13 -0.20
C TYR A 207 8.99 1.78 0.88
N HIS A 208 8.60 1.17 2.00
CA HIS A 208 9.53 0.82 3.10
C HIS A 208 10.68 -0.12 2.68
N LYS A 209 10.53 -0.87 1.58
CA LYS A 209 11.58 -1.72 0.97
C LYS A 209 12.31 -1.08 -0.20
N LEU A 210 12.01 0.18 -0.53
CA LEU A 210 12.65 0.90 -1.63
C LEU A 210 14.11 1.20 -1.28
N SER A 211 15.03 0.83 -2.16
CA SER A 211 16.44 1.11 -1.99
C SER A 211 16.75 2.59 -2.29
N VAL A 212 17.47 3.25 -1.38
CA VAL A 212 17.84 4.67 -1.50
C VAL A 212 19.34 4.79 -1.70
N ALA A 213 19.77 5.58 -2.69
CA ALA A 213 21.18 5.83 -2.94
C ALA A 213 21.88 6.51 -1.74
N ASN A 214 22.78 5.81 -1.05
CA ASN A 214 23.60 6.43 0.00
C ASN A 214 24.89 7.00 -0.58
N ARG A 215 25.30 8.21 -0.16
CA ARG A 215 26.60 8.79 -0.56
C ARG A 215 27.79 8.10 0.11
N ASP A 216 27.59 7.56 1.31
CA ASP A 216 28.68 7.09 2.19
C ASP A 216 28.92 5.58 2.14
N GLN A 217 28.12 4.83 1.37
CA GLN A 217 28.45 3.44 1.08
C GLN A 217 29.33 3.43 -0.17
N LEU A 218 30.54 2.88 -0.04
CA LEU A 218 31.38 2.50 -1.16
C LEU A 218 30.48 1.77 -2.15
N VAL A 219 30.17 2.45 -3.25
CA VAL A 219 29.21 2.03 -4.24
C VAL A 219 29.77 0.74 -4.80
N ASP A 220 29.14 -0.39 -4.48
CA ASP A 220 29.23 -1.53 -5.35
C ASP A 220 28.69 -1.03 -6.69
N SER A 221 29.57 -0.78 -7.65
CA SER A 221 29.32 0.01 -8.86
C SER A 221 28.19 -0.54 -9.73
N ASN A 222 27.67 -1.72 -9.39
CA ASN A 222 26.59 -2.41 -10.05
C ASN A 222 25.23 -2.30 -9.36
N LYS A 223 25.12 -1.73 -8.14
CA LYS A 223 23.85 -1.70 -7.40
C LYS A 223 23.04 -0.44 -7.72
N ILE A 224 22.08 -0.58 -8.62
CA ILE A 224 21.14 0.47 -9.01
C ILE A 224 20.08 0.64 -7.92
N SER A 225 19.92 1.88 -7.42
CA SER A 225 18.90 2.21 -6.42
C SER A 225 17.52 2.43 -7.03
N GLY A 226 16.48 2.16 -6.23
CA GLY A 226 15.08 2.43 -6.53
C GLY A 226 14.62 3.86 -6.25
N PHE A 227 15.41 4.67 -5.54
CA PHE A 227 15.24 6.11 -5.42
C PHE A 227 16.58 6.84 -5.18
N PRO A 228 16.80 8.01 -5.77
CA PRO A 228 15.99 8.63 -6.83
C PRO A 228 16.25 7.98 -8.19
N LEU A 229 15.25 8.00 -9.08
CA LEU A 229 15.40 7.63 -10.49
C LEU A 229 15.87 8.83 -11.32
N SER A 230 15.29 10.00 -11.06
CA SER A 230 15.55 11.21 -11.83
C SER A 230 16.76 12.00 -11.33
N SER A 231 17.32 12.81 -12.21
CA SER A 231 18.35 13.79 -11.86
C SER A 231 17.81 14.92 -10.97
N THR A 232 16.54 15.31 -11.16
CA THR A 232 15.86 16.37 -10.39
C THR A 232 15.87 16.10 -8.88
N TYR A 233 15.60 14.86 -8.47
CA TYR A 233 15.52 14.49 -7.06
C TYR A 233 16.83 13.87 -6.52
N ARG A 234 17.93 13.97 -7.28
CA ARG A 234 19.23 13.37 -6.94
C ARG A 234 19.78 13.76 -5.56
N MET A 235 19.39 14.93 -5.05
CA MET A 235 19.83 15.44 -3.74
C MET A 235 18.93 15.04 -2.56
N ILE A 236 17.72 14.54 -2.82
CA ILE A 236 16.77 14.18 -1.76
C ILE A 236 17.09 12.79 -1.22
N ARG A 237 17.05 12.62 0.10
CA ARG A 237 17.24 11.34 0.77
C ARG A 237 16.12 11.10 1.76
N PHE A 238 15.52 9.91 1.68
CA PHE A 238 14.53 9.46 2.64
C PHE A 238 15.14 8.45 3.60
N SER A 239 14.82 8.62 4.89
CA SER A 239 15.10 7.59 5.88
C SER A 239 14.12 6.42 5.70
N ARG A 240 14.45 5.25 6.27
CA ARG A 240 13.51 4.11 6.30
C ARG A 240 12.17 4.51 6.93
N SER A 241 12.20 5.32 7.99
CA SER A 241 11.00 5.82 8.66
C SER A 241 10.14 6.74 7.78
N ALA A 242 10.77 7.52 6.89
CA ALA A 242 10.04 8.34 5.92
C ALA A 242 9.38 7.48 4.84
N LEU A 243 10.08 6.48 4.32
CA LEU A 243 9.54 5.55 3.33
C LEU A 243 8.42 4.66 3.90
N ASP A 244 8.58 4.20 5.13
CA ASP A 244 7.54 3.51 5.89
C ASP A 244 6.30 4.41 6.04
N LEU A 245 6.51 5.66 6.44
CA LEU A 245 5.46 6.65 6.59
C LEU A 245 4.66 6.89 5.30
N ALA A 246 5.32 6.90 4.13
CA ALA A 246 4.65 7.02 2.84
C ALA A 246 3.67 5.87 2.54
N CYS A 247 3.84 4.70 3.16
CA CYS A 247 2.94 3.54 2.97
C CYS A 247 1.63 3.65 3.74
N HIS A 248 1.53 4.56 4.73
CA HIS A 248 0.36 4.65 5.59
C HIS A 248 -0.74 5.52 4.97
N GLY A 249 -1.95 4.97 4.86
CA GLY A 249 -3.17 5.74 4.60
C GLY A 249 -3.61 6.55 5.84
N ASN A 250 -4.42 7.59 5.62
CA ASN A 250 -4.87 8.50 6.68
C ASN A 250 -6.07 7.96 7.49
N GLU A 251 -6.69 6.85 7.07
CA GLU A 251 -8.03 6.44 7.50
C GLU A 251 -8.03 5.60 8.81
N SER A 252 -8.99 5.88 9.70
CA SER A 252 -9.31 5.15 10.95
C SER A 252 -8.19 5.02 12.01
N PHE A 253 -7.08 5.76 11.87
CA PHE A 253 -5.93 5.57 12.75
C PHE A 253 -6.20 5.99 14.21
N ALA A 254 -6.95 7.06 14.43
CA ALA A 254 -7.29 7.53 15.77
C ALA A 254 -7.99 6.44 16.61
N ASP A 255 -8.81 5.61 15.96
CA ASP A 255 -9.58 4.55 16.61
C ASP A 255 -8.69 3.42 17.14
N HIS A 256 -7.53 3.20 16.51
CA HIS A 256 -6.62 2.09 16.80
C HIS A 256 -5.36 2.50 17.56
N LEU A 257 -5.19 3.79 17.89
CA LEU A 257 -3.92 4.24 18.47
C LEU A 257 -3.67 3.71 19.88
N LEU A 258 -4.72 3.61 20.70
CA LEU A 258 -4.57 3.11 22.08
C LEU A 258 -4.08 1.64 22.08
N THR A 259 -4.66 0.79 21.22
CA THR A 259 -4.23 -0.62 21.10
C THR A 259 -2.81 -0.73 20.55
N LYS A 260 -2.36 0.20 19.70
CA LYS A 260 -0.95 0.30 19.27
C LYS A 260 0.00 0.73 20.39
N CYS A 261 -0.44 1.63 21.28
CA CYS A 261 0.35 2.01 22.46
C CYS A 261 0.48 0.84 23.43
N TYR A 262 -0.62 0.13 23.70
CA TYR A 262 -0.59 -1.10 24.50
C TYR A 262 0.30 -2.17 23.86
N ARG A 263 0.26 -2.33 22.52
CA ARG A 263 1.16 -3.22 21.81
C ARG A 263 2.63 -2.88 22.06
N ALA A 264 2.99 -1.60 21.95
CA ALA A 264 4.36 -1.15 22.17
C ALA A 264 4.84 -1.38 23.60
N VAL A 265 3.97 -1.12 24.60
CA VAL A 265 4.29 -1.40 26.02
C VAL A 265 4.45 -2.90 26.26
N LEU A 266 3.56 -3.73 25.71
CA LEU A 266 3.66 -5.18 25.80
C LEU A 266 5.00 -5.67 25.20
N GLU A 267 5.38 -5.20 24.01
CA GLU A 267 6.65 -5.56 23.38
C GLU A 267 7.86 -5.09 24.20
N TYR A 268 7.79 -3.92 24.84
CA TYR A 268 8.82 -3.45 25.75
C TYR A 268 8.94 -4.35 26.98
N LEU A 269 7.82 -4.74 27.59
CA LEU A 269 7.81 -5.63 28.76
C LEU A 269 8.39 -7.00 28.43
N ILE A 270 8.02 -7.59 27.27
CA ILE A 270 8.60 -8.85 26.78
C ILE A 270 10.12 -8.70 26.58
N ALA A 271 10.56 -7.62 25.93
CA ALA A 271 11.98 -7.39 25.65
C ALA A 271 12.83 -7.20 26.91
N ASN A 272 12.25 -6.66 27.97
CA ASN A 272 12.92 -6.35 29.24
C ASN A 272 12.49 -7.29 30.38
N ASN A 273 11.88 -8.44 30.06
CA ASN A 273 11.43 -9.37 31.09
C ASN A 273 12.65 -9.98 31.81
N GLY A 274 12.52 -10.23 33.11
CA GLY A 274 13.60 -10.85 33.90
C GLY A 274 13.92 -12.29 33.47
N ASN A 275 12.94 -13.02 32.94
CA ASN A 275 13.11 -14.37 32.42
C ASN A 275 13.69 -14.35 31.00
N GLU A 276 14.84 -14.98 30.81
CA GLU A 276 15.53 -15.10 29.53
C GLU A 276 14.73 -15.85 28.47
N GLU A 277 14.02 -16.90 28.86
CA GLU A 277 13.17 -17.69 27.95
C GLU A 277 12.10 -16.80 27.32
N ILE A 278 11.47 -15.92 28.12
CA ILE A 278 10.45 -14.98 27.65
C ILE A 278 11.05 -13.96 26.67
N ARG A 279 12.25 -13.43 26.95
CA ARG A 279 12.93 -12.49 26.04
C ARG A 279 13.23 -13.16 24.69
N CYS A 280 13.67 -14.41 24.69
CA CYS A 280 14.00 -15.17 23.50
C CYS A 280 12.77 -15.47 22.62
N LEU A 281 11.58 -15.57 23.20
CA LEU A 281 10.34 -15.78 22.45
C LEU A 281 9.91 -14.54 21.64
N ARG A 282 10.45 -13.35 21.92
CA ARG A 282 10.01 -12.08 21.30
C ARG A 282 9.89 -12.14 19.78
N SER A 283 10.86 -12.75 19.10
CA SER A 283 10.88 -12.82 17.62
C SER A 283 9.93 -13.88 17.04
N SER A 284 9.51 -14.86 17.84
CA SER A 284 8.61 -15.95 17.41
C SER A 284 7.15 -15.78 17.86
N LEU A 285 6.87 -14.83 18.76
CA LEU A 285 5.53 -14.59 19.27
C LEU A 285 4.62 -13.97 18.21
N ALA A 286 3.61 -14.73 17.77
CA ALA A 286 2.54 -14.23 16.94
C ALA A 286 1.42 -13.64 17.81
N ILE A 287 1.68 -12.46 18.39
CA ILE A 287 0.72 -11.77 19.26
C ILE A 287 -0.52 -11.36 18.46
N SER A 288 -1.70 -11.76 18.95
CA SER A 288 -3.00 -11.58 18.30
C SER A 288 -3.35 -10.10 18.07
N SER A 289 -4.10 -9.82 17.00
CA SER A 289 -4.72 -8.51 16.79
C SER A 289 -5.87 -8.31 17.78
N VAL A 290 -5.95 -7.12 18.38
CA VAL A 290 -6.99 -6.79 19.37
C VAL A 290 -7.80 -5.60 18.84
N THR A 291 -9.09 -5.83 18.61
CA THR A 291 -10.04 -4.79 18.25
C THR A 291 -10.37 -3.95 19.48
N ARG A 292 -10.46 -2.63 19.31
CA ARG A 292 -10.81 -1.73 20.42
C ARG A 292 -12.27 -1.94 20.82
N SER A 293 -12.50 -2.16 22.11
CA SER A 293 -13.82 -2.07 22.76
C SER A 293 -13.87 -0.85 23.70
N ASN A 294 -15.08 -0.41 24.05
CA ASN A 294 -15.26 0.65 25.05
C ASN A 294 -14.75 0.15 26.42
N GLY A 295 -13.82 0.88 27.02
CA GLY A 295 -13.29 0.57 28.34
C GLY A 295 -12.08 -0.37 28.35
N LEU A 296 -11.53 -0.76 27.18
CA LEU A 296 -10.37 -1.64 27.09
C LEU A 296 -9.15 -1.04 27.84
N ASP A 297 -8.76 -1.69 28.93
CA ASP A 297 -7.55 -1.38 29.68
C ASP A 297 -6.35 -2.21 29.20
N PHE A 298 -5.17 -1.93 29.75
CA PHE A 298 -3.95 -2.64 29.37
C PHE A 298 -3.99 -4.13 29.76
N GLU A 299 -4.59 -4.47 30.89
CA GLU A 299 -4.62 -5.86 31.38
C GLU A 299 -5.51 -6.74 30.50
N GLU A 300 -6.69 -6.23 30.14
CA GLU A 300 -7.59 -6.87 29.18
C GLU A 300 -6.95 -6.98 27.80
N TYR A 301 -6.25 -5.92 27.34
CA TYR A 301 -5.49 -5.97 26.11
C TYR A 301 -4.46 -7.11 26.11
N VAL A 302 -3.66 -7.25 27.18
CA VAL A 302 -2.64 -8.30 27.29
C VAL A 302 -3.26 -9.69 27.24
N LYS A 303 -4.40 -9.91 27.91
CA LYS A 303 -5.14 -11.19 27.88
C LYS A 303 -5.57 -11.56 26.46
N LEU A 304 -6.12 -10.60 25.72
CA LEU A 304 -6.56 -10.83 24.34
C LEU A 304 -5.37 -11.05 23.39
N ALA A 305 -4.34 -10.21 23.52
CA ALA A 305 -3.14 -10.21 22.68
C ALA A 305 -2.29 -11.48 22.86
N LEU A 306 -2.18 -12.00 24.10
CA LEU A 306 -1.42 -13.19 24.46
C LEU A 306 -2.29 -14.42 24.74
N SER A 307 -3.53 -14.45 24.25
CA SER A 307 -4.46 -15.59 24.42
C SER A 307 -3.87 -16.95 24.00
N LYS A 308 -2.91 -16.96 23.06
CA LYS A 308 -2.20 -18.17 22.58
C LYS A 308 -0.98 -18.55 23.42
N TYR A 309 -0.55 -17.70 24.35
CA TYR A 309 0.69 -17.84 25.12
C TYR A 309 0.46 -17.53 26.62
N PRO A 310 -0.29 -18.38 27.35
CA PRO A 310 -0.63 -18.14 28.75
C PRO A 310 0.58 -18.01 29.67
N GLU A 311 1.66 -18.73 29.38
CA GLU A 311 2.93 -18.66 30.12
C GLU A 311 3.59 -17.27 30.01
N VAL A 312 3.58 -16.69 28.81
CA VAL A 312 4.10 -15.33 28.58
C VAL A 312 3.20 -14.31 29.26
N MET A 313 1.88 -14.47 29.15
CA MET A 313 0.91 -13.61 29.83
C MET A 313 1.16 -13.57 31.34
N ASN A 314 1.32 -14.74 31.97
CA ASN A 314 1.60 -14.84 33.40
C ASN A 314 2.93 -14.18 33.79
N ALA A 315 3.98 -14.37 32.99
CA ALA A 315 5.28 -13.74 33.22
C ALA A 315 5.20 -12.20 33.14
N ILE A 316 4.41 -11.65 32.20
CA ILE A 316 4.19 -10.21 32.07
C ILE A 316 3.37 -9.68 33.24
N CYS A 317 2.29 -10.35 33.63
CA CYS A 317 1.50 -9.96 34.80
C CYS A 317 2.34 -9.96 36.09
N SER A 318 3.19 -10.97 36.27
CA SER A 318 4.11 -11.06 37.40
C SER A 318 5.17 -9.94 37.38
N GLN A 319 5.72 -9.64 36.20
CA GLN A 319 6.65 -8.52 36.04
C GLN A 319 6.00 -7.19 36.44
N ILE A 320 4.78 -6.93 35.96
CA ILE A 320 4.03 -5.71 36.32
C ILE A 320 3.74 -5.69 37.82
N ALA A 321 3.39 -6.82 38.44
CA ALA A 321 3.10 -6.86 39.88
C ALA A 321 4.33 -6.55 40.75
N ASN A 322 5.54 -6.92 40.30
CA ASN A 322 6.76 -6.90 41.11
C ASN A 322 7.74 -5.77 40.75
N ASP A 323 7.64 -5.16 39.57
CA ASP A 323 8.51 -4.07 39.13
C ASP A 323 7.76 -2.73 39.10
N ASN A 324 8.16 -1.81 39.97
CA ASN A 324 7.58 -0.46 40.03
C ASN A 324 7.76 0.31 38.71
N LYS A 325 8.88 0.10 37.99
CA LYS A 325 9.08 0.74 36.68
C LYS A 325 8.09 0.23 35.64
N ALA A 326 7.77 -1.06 35.66
CA ALA A 326 6.77 -1.65 34.78
C ALA A 326 5.36 -1.10 35.09
N LYS A 327 4.99 -0.96 36.37
CA LYS A 327 3.72 -0.31 36.78
C LYS A 327 3.65 1.14 36.34
N GLU A 328 4.70 1.90 36.55
CA GLU A 328 4.80 3.30 36.13
C GLU A 328 4.65 3.42 34.61
N LEU A 329 5.32 2.56 33.84
CA LEU A 329 5.21 2.53 32.39
C LEU A 329 3.77 2.25 31.93
N VAL A 330 3.11 1.22 32.46
CA VAL A 330 1.72 0.87 32.10
C VAL A 330 0.78 2.02 32.45
N SER A 331 0.89 2.58 33.66
CA SER A 331 0.03 3.70 34.09
C SER A 331 0.32 5.02 33.35
N SER A 332 1.51 5.16 32.75
CA SER A 332 1.84 6.31 31.91
C SER A 332 1.10 6.29 30.58
N VAL A 333 0.71 5.13 30.05
CA VAL A 333 0.11 5.02 28.70
C VAL A 333 -1.13 5.88 28.58
N ASP A 334 -2.03 5.87 29.56
CA ASP A 334 -3.26 6.67 29.55
C ASP A 334 -3.02 8.18 29.49
N LYS A 335 -1.85 8.63 29.94
CA LYS A 335 -1.41 10.03 29.89
C LYS A 335 -0.68 10.33 28.58
N GLU A 336 0.24 9.44 28.19
CA GLU A 336 1.19 9.67 27.09
C GLU A 336 0.64 9.31 25.71
N TRP A 337 -0.40 8.46 25.59
CA TRP A 337 -0.95 8.07 24.29
C TRP A 337 -1.45 9.28 23.48
N ARG A 338 -1.86 10.36 24.16
CA ARG A 338 -2.26 11.62 23.51
C ARG A 338 -1.07 12.37 22.92
N HIS A 339 0.10 12.33 23.54
CA HIS A 339 1.32 12.88 22.94
C HIS A 339 1.75 12.05 21.72
N LEU A 340 1.63 10.72 21.81
CA LEU A 340 1.86 9.82 20.67
C LEU A 340 0.86 10.08 19.54
N LEU A 341 -0.39 10.43 19.86
CA LEU A 341 -1.40 10.84 18.88
C LEU A 341 -0.94 12.07 18.10
N VAL A 342 -0.50 13.11 18.80
CA VAL A 342 -0.01 14.34 18.15
C VAL A 342 1.18 14.03 17.24
N VAL A 343 2.19 13.30 17.73
CA VAL A 343 3.35 12.93 16.92
C VAL A 343 2.93 12.10 15.70
N HIS A 344 2.01 11.16 15.88
CA HIS A 344 1.51 10.37 14.76
C HIS A 344 0.72 11.21 13.77
N CYS A 345 -0.10 12.15 14.25
CA CYS A 345 -0.84 13.04 13.37
C CYS A 345 0.13 13.87 12.51
N LEU A 346 1.18 14.41 13.12
CA LEU A 346 2.24 15.11 12.39
C LEU A 346 2.91 14.19 11.36
N ARG A 347 3.21 12.93 11.71
CA ARG A 347 3.73 11.95 10.75
C ARG A 347 2.78 11.79 9.56
N LEU A 348 1.48 11.59 9.80
CA LEU A 348 0.51 11.44 8.70
C LEU A 348 0.41 12.69 7.82
N LEU A 349 0.65 13.89 8.35
CA LEU A 349 0.78 15.09 7.49
C LEU A 349 1.96 14.99 6.52
N PHE A 350 3.08 14.40 6.91
CA PHE A 350 4.23 14.23 6.02
C PHE A 350 4.08 13.07 5.03
N ALA A 351 3.22 12.07 5.31
CA ALA A 351 3.08 10.90 4.46
C ALA A 351 2.73 11.23 2.99
N PRO A 352 1.72 12.07 2.67
CA PRO A 352 1.42 12.48 1.29
C PRO A 352 2.57 13.23 0.61
N LEU A 353 3.30 14.06 1.35
CA LEU A 353 4.41 14.81 0.80
C LEU A 353 5.54 13.86 0.35
N ILE A 354 5.86 12.87 1.18
CA ILE A 354 6.91 11.88 0.87
C ILE A 354 6.49 11.05 -0.34
N GLU A 355 5.26 10.51 -0.35
CA GLU A 355 4.73 9.76 -1.49
C GLU A 355 4.72 10.59 -2.77
N HIS A 356 4.27 11.85 -2.70
CA HIS A 356 4.24 12.73 -3.85
C HIS A 356 5.64 12.99 -4.43
N ILE A 357 6.66 13.17 -3.58
CA ILE A 357 8.05 13.29 -4.06
C ILE A 357 8.50 12.00 -4.78
N LEU A 358 8.16 10.82 -4.24
CA LEU A 358 8.48 9.53 -4.87
C LEU A 358 7.80 9.38 -6.24
N ILE A 359 6.54 9.82 -6.36
CA ILE A 359 5.80 9.79 -7.63
C ILE A 359 6.37 10.81 -8.61
N ARG A 360 6.65 12.04 -8.17
CA ARG A 360 7.25 13.08 -9.01
C ARG A 360 8.62 12.67 -9.51
N ASP A 361 9.43 12.00 -8.71
CA ASP A 361 10.71 11.44 -9.16
C ASP A 361 10.55 10.48 -10.34
N ARG A 362 9.53 9.63 -10.33
CA ARG A 362 9.21 8.74 -11.46
C ARG A 362 8.75 9.50 -12.69
N VAL A 363 7.91 10.53 -12.52
CA VAL A 363 7.45 11.38 -13.63
C VAL A 363 8.61 12.15 -14.25
N GLU A 364 9.49 12.75 -13.44
CA GLU A 364 10.67 13.45 -13.94
C GLU A 364 11.64 12.48 -14.64
N PHE A 365 11.79 11.25 -14.12
CA PHE A 365 12.57 10.22 -14.82
C PHE A 365 12.01 9.90 -16.21
N LEU A 366 10.68 9.78 -16.36
CA LEU A 366 10.04 9.60 -17.67
C LEU A 366 10.28 10.80 -18.60
N LYS A 367 10.22 12.03 -18.07
CA LYS A 367 10.51 13.26 -18.83
C LYS A 367 11.94 13.34 -19.33
N GLU A 368 12.90 12.97 -18.49
CA GLU A 368 14.32 12.90 -18.85
C GLU A 368 14.56 11.93 -20.03
N HIS A 369 13.67 10.96 -20.23
CA HIS A 369 13.73 9.99 -21.33
C HIS A 369 12.73 10.31 -22.46
N GLY A 370 12.23 11.54 -22.55
CA GLY A 370 11.46 12.03 -23.69
C GLY A 370 9.94 11.85 -23.59
N HIS A 371 9.39 11.44 -22.45
CA HIS A 371 7.94 11.34 -22.24
C HIS A 371 7.38 12.64 -21.63
N THR A 372 6.48 13.32 -22.34
CA THR A 372 5.87 14.59 -21.90
C THR A 372 4.70 14.41 -20.92
N ASP A 373 4.27 15.48 -20.23
CA ASP A 373 3.11 15.47 -19.32
C ASP A 373 1.78 15.05 -20.00
N SER A 374 1.69 15.10 -21.34
CA SER A 374 0.53 14.60 -22.09
C SER A 374 0.44 13.06 -22.09
N ASN A 375 1.58 12.37 -22.01
CA ASN A 375 1.72 10.91 -22.08
C ASN A 375 2.18 10.30 -20.74
N ALA A 376 2.60 11.13 -19.78
CA ALA A 376 2.91 10.75 -18.39
C ALA A 376 1.99 11.54 -17.45
N ARG A 377 0.85 10.96 -17.07
CA ARG A 377 -0.11 11.60 -16.17
C ARG A 377 0.07 11.10 -14.74
N MET A 378 0.15 12.05 -13.82
CA MET A 378 0.00 11.80 -12.38
C MET A 378 -1.47 12.04 -12.03
N GLY A 379 -2.15 11.01 -11.54
CA GLY A 379 -3.52 11.11 -11.07
C GLY A 379 -3.76 10.08 -9.98
N THR A 380 -4.49 10.47 -8.95
CA THR A 380 -5.27 9.54 -8.15
C THR A 380 -6.47 9.14 -9.00
N MET A 381 -6.95 7.90 -8.92
CA MET A 381 -8.16 7.45 -9.62
C MET A 381 -9.39 8.09 -8.96
N ASP A 382 -9.53 9.40 -9.11
CA ASP A 382 -10.57 10.21 -8.49
C ASP A 382 -11.88 10.06 -9.28
N GLU A 383 -12.93 9.59 -8.60
CA GLU A 383 -14.26 9.26 -9.16
C GLU A 383 -14.89 10.43 -9.92
N LYS A 384 -14.55 11.67 -9.56
CA LYS A 384 -15.14 12.87 -10.17
C LYS A 384 -14.75 13.09 -11.63
N ARG A 385 -13.72 12.41 -12.16
CA ARG A 385 -13.27 12.58 -13.56
C ARG A 385 -13.55 11.40 -14.48
N TYR A 386 -13.89 10.24 -13.91
CA TYR A 386 -14.16 9.02 -14.68
C TYR A 386 -15.57 8.53 -14.36
N SER A 387 -16.57 9.13 -15.00
CA SER A 387 -17.90 8.55 -15.11
C SER A 387 -17.79 7.30 -15.99
N ILE A 388 -17.41 6.17 -15.40
CA ILE A 388 -17.33 4.88 -16.08
C ILE A 388 -18.77 4.50 -16.45
N GLY A 389 -19.04 4.46 -17.76
CA GLY A 389 -20.36 4.18 -18.32
C GLY A 389 -20.83 2.77 -17.98
N LYS A 390 -22.13 2.66 -17.68
CA LYS A 390 -22.87 1.40 -17.49
C LYS A 390 -22.82 0.50 -18.75
N PHE A 391 -21.99 -0.53 -18.80
CA PHE A 391 -22.11 -1.69 -19.72
C PHE A 391 -21.19 -2.81 -19.20
N GLY A 392 -21.50 -4.11 -19.14
CA GLY A 392 -22.73 -4.90 -19.21
C GLY A 392 -22.45 -6.22 -18.46
N LEU A 393 -23.22 -6.50 -17.40
CA LEU A 393 -23.01 -7.61 -16.44
C LEU A 393 -24.28 -8.47 -16.29
N GLU A 394 -25.14 -8.47 -17.32
CA GLU A 394 -26.37 -9.29 -17.33
C GLU A 394 -26.19 -10.65 -18.02
N ASP A 395 -24.98 -10.99 -18.48
CA ASP A 395 -24.75 -12.25 -19.19
C ASP A 395 -24.78 -13.45 -18.23
N ARG A 396 -25.70 -14.38 -18.54
CA ARG A 396 -25.92 -15.64 -17.82
C ARG A 396 -25.21 -16.76 -18.56
N ASN A 397 -24.70 -17.76 -17.84
CA ASN A 397 -24.22 -18.98 -18.49
C ASN A 397 -25.40 -19.78 -19.09
N GLU A 398 -25.09 -20.81 -19.86
CA GLU A 398 -26.06 -21.68 -20.55
C GLU A 398 -27.05 -22.38 -19.60
N ASN A 399 -26.75 -22.40 -18.29
CA ASN A 399 -27.56 -22.99 -17.23
C ASN A 399 -28.34 -21.95 -16.40
N GLY A 400 -28.28 -20.67 -16.77
CA GLY A 400 -29.02 -19.58 -16.10
C GLY A 400 -28.45 -19.14 -14.75
N GLU A 401 -27.28 -19.64 -14.38
CA GLU A 401 -26.59 -19.33 -13.13
C GLU A 401 -25.88 -17.96 -13.22
N ARG A 402 -25.93 -17.21 -12.12
CA ARG A 402 -25.17 -15.96 -11.98
C ARG A 402 -23.75 -16.30 -11.51
N LEU A 403 -22.76 -15.68 -12.13
CA LEU A 403 -21.33 -15.91 -11.86
C LEU A 403 -20.92 -15.65 -10.39
N GLU A 404 -21.76 -14.92 -9.64
CA GLU A 404 -21.62 -14.60 -8.21
C GLU A 404 -21.66 -15.84 -7.28
N GLU A 405 -22.28 -16.95 -7.69
CA GLU A 405 -22.56 -18.09 -6.80
C GLU A 405 -21.46 -19.17 -6.75
N LEU A 406 -20.31 -18.94 -7.42
CA LEU A 406 -19.21 -19.91 -7.54
C LEU A 406 -17.93 -19.57 -6.73
N PHE A 407 -17.99 -18.56 -5.84
CA PHE A 407 -16.87 -18.13 -5.00
C PHE A 407 -17.12 -18.26 -3.50
#